data_AF-A0AAV4JVC0-F1
#
_entry.id   AF-A0AAV4JVC0-F1
#
_cell.length_a   1.000
_cell.length_b   1.000
_cell.length_c   1.000
_cell.angle_alpha   90.00
_cell.angle_beta   90.00
_cell.angle_gamma   90.00
#
_symmetry.space_group_name_H-M   'P 1'
#
loop_
_entity.id
_entity.type
_entity.pdbx_description
1 polymer ?
#
loop_
_entity_poly.entity_id
_entity_poly.type
_entity_poly.pdbx_seq_one_letter_code
_entity_poly.pdbx_strand_id
1 'polypeptide(L)'
;MQKNCHQCELCDKPLTDSELLLLDDMLETGYTITVDEKQALFYISGYIASKHPELASSPASSQLSKEVQAFLAEMNRGGLTYPSDNLFTFVVLAHSFSDKLQSIVAGTDLQQYYHSFHLCSTWIFLFPHLPYVVW
;
A
#
# COMPACT_ATOMS: atom_id res chain seq x y z
N MET A 1 -25.29 -18.11 23.09
CA MET A 1 -24.70 -17.98 21.73
C MET A 1 -23.76 -16.79 21.77
N GLN A 2 -22.46 -17.04 21.81
CA GLN A 2 -21.45 -15.99 21.84
C GLN A 2 -21.35 -15.46 20.40
N LYS A 3 -21.85 -14.23 20.17
CA LYS A 3 -21.71 -13.57 18.89
C LYS A 3 -20.22 -13.21 18.78
N ASN A 4 -19.48 -13.93 17.96
CA ASN A 4 -18.07 -13.62 17.68
C ASN A 4 -18.04 -12.25 17.00
N CYS A 5 -17.91 -11.18 17.79
CA CYS A 5 -17.68 -9.84 17.26
C CYS A 5 -16.19 -9.71 16.96
N HIS A 6 -15.85 -9.61 15.68
CA HIS A 6 -14.53 -9.16 15.27
C HIS A 6 -14.38 -7.70 15.70
N GLN A 7 -13.26 -7.34 16.32
CA GLN A 7 -12.99 -5.99 16.79
C GLN A 7 -11.57 -5.58 16.44
N CYS A 8 -11.37 -4.30 16.17
CA CYS A 8 -10.04 -3.75 15.93
C CYS A 8 -9.23 -3.75 17.22
N GLU A 9 -8.07 -4.39 17.25
CA GLU A 9 -7.21 -4.46 18.44
C GLU A 9 -6.62 -3.10 18.85
N LEU A 10 -6.64 -2.11 17.96
CA LEU A 10 -6.07 -0.78 18.22
C LEU A 10 -7.08 0.22 18.81
N CYS A 11 -8.37 0.07 18.50
CA CYS A 11 -9.39 1.04 18.91
C CYS A 11 -10.66 0.41 19.50
N ASP A 12 -10.66 -0.91 19.70
CA ASP A 12 -11.77 -1.72 20.22
C ASP A 12 -13.10 -1.54 19.46
N LYS A 13 -13.05 -0.95 18.25
CA LYS A 13 -14.23 -0.75 17.43
C LYS A 13 -14.70 -2.12 16.90
N PRO A 14 -15.98 -2.49 17.11
CA PRO A 14 -16.53 -3.68 16.49
C PRO A 14 -16.56 -3.50 14.97
N LEU A 15 -16.06 -4.50 14.25
CA LEU A 15 -16.07 -4.56 12.80
C LEU A 15 -17.41 -5.10 12.34
N THR A 16 -18.02 -4.43 11.37
CA THR A 16 -19.22 -4.89 10.68
C THR A 16 -18.88 -5.97 9.66
N ASP A 17 -19.86 -6.81 9.30
CA ASP A 17 -19.68 -7.85 8.28
C ASP A 17 -19.20 -7.26 6.93
N SER A 18 -19.65 -6.04 6.58
CA SER A 18 -19.20 -5.34 5.38
C SER A 18 -17.74 -4.87 5.47
N GLU A 19 -17.29 -4.42 6.65
CA GLU A 19 -15.88 -4.07 6.87
C GLU A 19 -14.98 -5.31 6.82
N LEU A 20 -15.46 -6.46 7.32
CA LEU A 20 -14.74 -7.74 7.24
C LEU A 20 -14.60 -8.22 5.79
N LEU A 21 -15.69 -8.18 5.02
CA LEU A 21 -15.65 -8.52 3.59
C LEU A 21 -14.68 -7.62 2.81
N LEU A 22 -14.62 -6.33 3.15
CA LEU A 22 -13.68 -5.42 2.52
C LEU A 22 -12.22 -5.78 2.84
N LEU A 23 -11.93 -6.22 4.07
CA LEU A 23 -10.59 -6.65 4.49
C LEU A 23 -10.18 -7.97 3.81
N ASP A 24 -11.12 -8.91 3.65
CA ASP A 24 -10.88 -10.16 2.91
C ASP A 24 -10.58 -9.87 1.42
N ASP A 25 -11.38 -9.00 0.78
CA ASP A 25 -11.17 -8.56 -0.60
C ASP A 25 -9.82 -7.83 -0.79
N MET A 26 -9.34 -7.09 0.21
CA MET A 26 -8.03 -6.42 0.18
C MET A 26 -6.88 -7.43 0.12
N LEU A 27 -7.01 -8.55 0.83
CA LEU A 27 -6.02 -9.62 0.79
C LEU A 27 -6.03 -10.31 -0.59
N GLU A 28 -7.22 -10.60 -1.13
CA GLU A 28 -7.36 -11.20 -2.47
C GLU A 28 -6.76 -10.33 -3.58
N THR A 29 -7.01 -9.02 -3.54
CA THR A 29 -6.45 -8.06 -4.51
C THR A 29 -4.95 -7.84 -4.36
N GLY A 30 -4.38 -8.05 -3.17
CA GLY A 30 -2.92 -8.10 -2.99
C GLY A 30 -2.24 -9.22 -3.80
N TYR A 31 -2.96 -10.31 -4.09
CA TYR A 31 -2.47 -11.40 -4.94
C TYR A 31 -2.58 -11.11 -6.45
N THR A 32 -3.47 -10.21 -6.87
CA THR A 32 -3.67 -9.85 -8.29
C THR A 32 -2.69 -8.79 -8.79
N ILE A 33 -1.92 -8.16 -7.89
CA ILE A 33 -0.90 -7.18 -8.27
C ILE A 33 0.19 -7.86 -9.12
N THR A 34 0.46 -7.25 -10.27
CA THR A 34 1.48 -7.68 -11.22
C THR A 34 2.90 -7.54 -10.64
N VAL A 35 3.88 -8.16 -11.29
CA VAL A 35 5.29 -8.04 -10.85
C VAL A 35 5.79 -6.60 -10.99
N ASP A 36 5.42 -5.91 -12.08
CA ASP A 36 5.82 -4.53 -12.34
C ASP A 36 5.24 -3.57 -11.30
N GLU A 37 3.97 -3.74 -10.93
CA GLU A 37 3.36 -2.96 -9.85
C GLU A 37 4.03 -3.25 -8.51
N LYS A 38 4.36 -4.52 -8.20
CA LYS A 38 5.12 -4.86 -6.98
C LYS A 38 6.49 -4.19 -6.96
N GLN A 39 7.18 -4.12 -8.10
CA GLN A 39 8.45 -3.40 -8.23
C GLN A 39 8.29 -1.89 -7.97
N ALA A 40 7.25 -1.26 -8.54
CA ALA A 40 6.93 0.14 -8.29
C ALA A 40 6.60 0.42 -6.81
N LEU A 41 5.76 -0.42 -6.20
CA LEU A 41 5.40 -0.33 -4.78
C LEU A 41 6.62 -0.57 -3.88
N PHE A 42 7.52 -1.46 -4.27
CA PHE A 42 8.76 -1.72 -3.54
C PHE A 42 9.73 -0.53 -3.63
N TYR A 43 9.79 0.13 -4.79
CA TYR A 43 10.52 1.40 -4.95
C TYR A 43 9.97 2.49 -4.03
N ILE A 44 8.65 2.68 -4.01
CA ILE A 44 7.98 3.66 -3.12
C ILE A 44 8.29 3.34 -1.65
N SER A 45 8.18 2.06 -1.28
CA SER A 45 8.52 1.58 0.07
C SER A 45 9.97 1.88 0.42
N GLY A 46 10.90 1.69 -0.51
CA GLY A 46 12.32 1.99 -0.30
C GLY A 46 12.63 3.48 -0.18
N TYR A 47 11.83 4.34 -0.79
CA TYR A 47 11.88 5.78 -0.57
C TYR A 47 11.37 6.16 0.82
N ILE A 48 10.23 5.60 1.25
CA ILE A 48 9.70 5.84 2.60
C ILE A 48 10.71 5.40 3.66
N ALA A 49 11.30 4.22 3.50
CA ALA A 49 12.32 3.69 4.40
C ALA A 49 13.59 4.56 4.46
N SER A 50 13.95 5.26 3.37
CA SER A 50 15.10 6.18 3.39
C SER A 50 14.81 7.47 4.17
N LYS A 51 13.54 7.84 4.35
CA LYS A 51 13.09 8.94 5.21
C LYS A 51 12.80 8.50 6.65
N HIS A 52 12.46 7.24 6.83
CA HIS A 52 12.10 6.61 8.10
C HIS A 52 13.00 5.39 8.35
N PRO A 53 14.24 5.58 8.83
CA PRO A 53 15.20 4.50 9.03
C PRO A 53 14.72 3.37 9.95
N GLU A 54 13.77 3.66 10.84
CA GLU A 54 13.09 2.68 11.70
C GLU A 54 12.28 1.64 10.93
N LEU A 55 11.92 1.93 9.67
CA LEU A 55 11.18 1.04 8.78
C LEU A 55 12.08 0.32 7.77
N ALA A 56 13.38 0.62 7.77
CA ALA A 56 14.36 -0.01 6.90
C ALA A 56 14.68 -1.43 7.34
N SER A 57 15.04 -2.28 6.37
CA SER A 57 15.51 -3.63 6.62
C SER A 57 16.62 -4.01 5.64
N SER A 58 17.13 -5.24 5.77
CA SER A 58 18.15 -5.78 4.88
C SER A 58 17.52 -6.68 3.82
N PRO A 59 18.04 -6.69 2.57
CA PRO A 59 17.60 -7.65 1.55
C PRO A 59 17.76 -9.11 2.00
N ALA A 60 18.70 -9.40 2.91
CA ALA A 60 18.92 -10.75 3.43
C ALA A 60 17.78 -11.27 4.33
N SER A 61 16.94 -10.38 4.87
CA SER A 61 15.83 -10.74 5.75
C SER A 61 14.48 -10.79 5.04
N SER A 62 14.40 -10.37 3.78
CA SER A 62 13.13 -10.25 3.07
C SER A 62 12.71 -11.59 2.46
N GLN A 63 11.43 -11.94 2.63
CA GLN A 63 10.81 -13.09 1.97
C GLN A 63 10.45 -12.82 0.50
N LEU A 64 10.66 -11.59 0.01
CA LEU A 64 10.28 -11.18 -1.34
C LEU A 64 11.13 -11.86 -2.41
N SER A 65 10.55 -12.02 -3.62
CA SER A 65 11.28 -12.58 -4.76
C SER A 65 12.49 -11.71 -5.11
N LYS A 66 13.57 -12.36 -5.55
CA LYS A 66 14.80 -11.67 -5.98
C LYS A 66 14.56 -10.69 -7.13
N GLU A 67 13.55 -10.97 -7.97
CA GLU A 67 13.15 -10.13 -9.10
C GLU A 67 12.61 -8.76 -8.65
N VAL A 68 11.75 -8.73 -7.62
CA VAL A 68 11.22 -7.48 -7.07
C VAL A 68 12.33 -6.70 -6.35
N GLN A 69 13.20 -7.40 -5.63
CA GLN A 69 14.32 -6.77 -4.91
C GLN A 69 15.38 -6.19 -5.86
N ALA A 70 15.69 -6.88 -6.96
CA ALA A 70 16.68 -6.44 -7.94
C ALA A 70 16.32 -5.10 -8.58
N PHE A 71 15.02 -4.82 -8.76
CA PHE A 71 14.54 -3.55 -9.30
C PHE A 71 14.98 -2.35 -8.47
N LEU A 72 14.91 -2.44 -7.14
CA LEU A 72 15.38 -1.37 -6.26
C LEU A 72 16.89 -1.16 -6.42
N ALA A 73 17.68 -2.23 -6.53
CA ALA A 73 19.12 -2.14 -6.74
C ALA A 73 19.48 -1.46 -8.06
N GLU A 74 18.72 -1.72 -9.12
CA GLU A 74 18.91 -1.12 -10.44
C GLU A 74 18.52 0.37 -10.47
N MET A 75 17.42 0.72 -9.81
CA MET A 75 16.88 2.09 -9.79
C MET A 75 17.52 2.99 -8.74
N ASN A 76 18.27 2.44 -7.79
CA ASN A 76 18.86 3.22 -6.70
C ASN A 76 20.04 4.07 -7.18
N ARG A 77 19.88 5.39 -7.09
CA ARG A 77 20.93 6.38 -7.38
C ARG A 77 21.66 6.87 -6.11
N GLY A 78 21.63 6.10 -5.03
CA GLY A 78 22.27 6.41 -3.75
C GLY A 78 21.36 7.04 -2.69
N GLY A 79 20.03 7.01 -2.89
CA GLY A 79 19.04 7.64 -2.00
C GLY A 79 17.92 6.73 -1.52
N LEU A 80 17.95 5.45 -1.89
CA LEU A 80 16.93 4.47 -1.50
C LEU A 80 17.51 3.46 -0.52
N THR A 81 16.65 2.99 0.38
CA THR A 81 16.96 1.97 1.38
C THR A 81 16.03 0.79 1.19
N TYR A 82 16.48 -0.42 1.54
CA TYR A 82 15.60 -1.58 1.47
C TYR A 82 14.50 -1.44 2.54
N PRO A 83 13.22 -1.53 2.17
CA PRO A 83 12.13 -1.48 3.14
C PRO A 83 12.03 -2.80 3.91
N SER A 84 11.43 -2.74 5.11
CA SER A 84 10.98 -3.94 5.82
C SER A 84 9.78 -4.60 5.11
N ASP A 85 9.64 -5.91 5.28
CA ASP A 85 8.52 -6.68 4.72
C ASP A 85 7.17 -6.12 5.22
N ASN A 86 7.09 -5.73 6.49
CA ASN A 86 5.88 -5.11 7.05
C ASN A 86 5.51 -3.79 6.35
N LEU A 87 6.51 -2.93 6.07
CA LEU A 87 6.27 -1.70 5.32
C LEU A 87 5.80 -2.01 3.90
N PHE A 88 6.45 -2.95 3.22
CA PHE A 88 6.04 -3.33 1.87
C PHE A 88 4.63 -3.92 1.83
N THR A 89 4.29 -4.83 2.75
CA THR A 89 2.94 -5.38 2.90
C THR A 89 1.93 -4.28 3.16
N PHE A 90 2.25 -3.32 4.03
CA PHE A 90 1.38 -2.18 4.29
C PHE A 90 1.13 -1.35 3.03
N VAL A 91 2.17 -1.03 2.26
CA VAL A 91 2.05 -0.26 1.02
C VAL A 91 1.23 -1.02 -0.03
N VAL A 92 1.43 -2.33 -0.16
CA VAL A 92 0.63 -3.20 -1.02
C VAL A 92 -0.85 -3.18 -0.62
N LEU A 93 -1.16 -3.36 0.66
CA LEU A 93 -2.54 -3.33 1.15
C LEU A 93 -3.18 -1.96 0.96
N ALA A 94 -2.44 -0.88 1.20
CA ALA A 94 -2.92 0.48 1.00
C ALA A 94 -3.23 0.78 -0.48
N HIS A 95 -2.41 0.25 -1.40
CA HIS A 95 -2.65 0.32 -2.84
C HIS A 95 -3.93 -0.45 -3.23
N SER A 96 -4.02 -1.72 -2.85
CA SER A 96 -5.20 -2.56 -3.11
C SER A 96 -6.49 -1.95 -2.57
N PHE A 97 -6.45 -1.35 -1.37
CA PHE A 97 -7.58 -0.61 -0.81
C PHE A 97 -7.95 0.60 -1.67
N SER A 98 -6.96 1.37 -2.12
CA SER A 98 -7.17 2.56 -2.95
C SER A 98 -7.79 2.20 -4.29
N ASP A 99 -7.29 1.15 -4.96
CA ASP A 99 -7.84 0.65 -6.22
C ASP A 99 -9.29 0.18 -6.06
N LYS A 100 -9.58 -0.54 -4.98
CA LYS A 100 -10.96 -0.98 -4.70
C LYS A 100 -11.87 0.22 -4.49
N LEU A 101 -11.45 1.22 -3.72
CA LEU A 101 -12.21 2.47 -3.58
C LEU A 101 -12.42 3.17 -4.91
N GLN A 102 -11.39 3.25 -5.76
CA GLN A 102 -11.53 3.82 -7.10
C GLN A 102 -12.50 3.03 -7.96
N SER A 103 -12.51 1.70 -7.89
CA SER A 103 -13.46 0.87 -8.65
C SER A 103 -14.91 1.07 -8.18
N ILE A 104 -15.13 1.24 -6.87
CA ILE A 104 -16.44 1.55 -6.29
C ILE A 104 -16.91 2.94 -6.72
N VAL A 105 -16.02 3.93 -6.64
CA VAL A 105 -16.32 5.32 -7.01
C VAL A 105 -16.49 5.50 -8.52
N ALA A 106 -15.74 4.78 -9.35
CA ALA A 106 -15.95 4.76 -10.80
C ALA A 106 -17.30 4.13 -11.18
N GLY A 107 -17.84 3.25 -10.31
CA GLY A 107 -19.16 2.64 -10.46
C GLY A 107 -20.32 3.45 -9.88
N THR A 108 -20.08 4.57 -9.18
CA THR A 108 -21.15 5.38 -8.55
C THR A 108 -20.93 6.88 -8.71
N ASP A 109 -22.00 7.64 -8.98
CA ASP A 109 -21.99 9.10 -9.10
C ASP A 109 -21.86 9.78 -7.70
N LEU A 110 -20.73 9.54 -7.02
CA LEU A 110 -20.45 10.00 -5.66
C LEU A 110 -19.28 10.99 -5.62
N GLN A 111 -19.40 12.08 -6.39
CA GLN A 111 -18.48 13.23 -6.32
C GLN A 111 -18.29 13.79 -4.90
N GLN A 112 -19.22 13.54 -3.99
CA GLN A 112 -19.19 14.06 -2.62
C GLN A 112 -18.15 13.38 -1.70
N TYR A 113 -17.75 12.12 -1.96
CA TYR A 113 -16.73 11.43 -1.16
C TYR A 113 -15.29 11.79 -1.57
N TYR A 114 -15.11 12.22 -2.83
CA TYR A 114 -13.80 12.64 -3.38
C TYR A 114 -13.17 13.80 -2.61
N HIS A 115 -13.98 14.72 -2.08
CA HIS A 115 -13.49 15.93 -1.41
C HIS A 115 -12.87 15.66 -0.04
N SER A 116 -13.28 14.58 0.65
CA SER A 116 -12.68 14.17 1.93
C SER A 116 -11.40 13.34 1.73
N PHE A 117 -11.30 12.62 0.60
CA PHE A 117 -10.13 11.80 0.27
C PHE A 117 -9.00 12.56 -0.44
N HIS A 118 -9.29 13.70 -1.11
CA HIS A 118 -8.26 14.57 -1.69
C HIS A 118 -7.31 15.17 -0.65
N LEU A 119 -7.66 15.11 0.65
CA LEU A 119 -6.78 15.46 1.77
C LEU A 119 -5.84 14.30 2.18
N CYS A 120 -6.09 13.08 1.71
CA CYS A 120 -5.26 11.90 1.96
C CYS A 120 -4.45 11.48 0.72
N SER A 121 -4.99 11.65 -0.51
CA SER A 121 -4.25 11.42 -1.76
C SER A 121 -3.14 12.44 -2.01
N THR A 122 -3.15 13.58 -1.32
CA THR A 122 -2.08 14.59 -1.35
C THR A 122 -0.76 14.11 -0.75
N TRP A 123 -0.71 12.95 -0.08
CA TRP A 123 0.55 12.33 0.30
C TRP A 123 1.32 11.73 -0.90
N ILE A 124 0.63 11.35 -1.98
CA ILE A 124 1.28 10.92 -3.24
C ILE A 124 1.71 12.13 -4.08
N PHE A 125 1.05 13.29 -3.93
CA PHE A 125 1.37 14.53 -4.66
C PHE A 125 2.40 15.45 -3.96
N LEU A 126 2.91 15.09 -2.78
CA LEU A 126 3.90 15.90 -2.04
C LEU A 126 5.35 15.71 -2.52
N PHE A 127 5.59 15.00 -3.63
CA PHE A 127 6.90 14.86 -4.26
C PHE A 127 6.94 15.54 -5.65
N PRO A 128 7.08 16.87 -5.73
CA PRO A 128 7.20 17.60 -7.01
C PRO A 128 8.52 17.34 -7.76
N HIS A 129 9.28 16.31 -7.39
CA HIS A 129 10.56 15.95 -8.02
C HIS A 129 10.61 14.53 -8.59
N LEU A 130 9.51 13.80 -8.63
CA LEU A 130 9.41 12.61 -9.47
C LEU A 130 8.90 13.05 -10.84
N PRO A 131 9.71 12.97 -11.92
CA PRO A 131 9.19 13.25 -13.25
C PRO A 131 8.08 12.25 -13.54
N TYR A 132 6.93 12.78 -13.96
CA TYR A 132 5.78 12.08 -14.54
C TYR A 132 6.15 10.71 -15.11
N VAL A 133 5.83 9.66 -14.35
CA VAL A 133 5.71 8.33 -14.91
C VAL A 133 4.21 8.09 -15.02
N VAL A 134 3.70 8.42 -16.21
CA VAL A 134 2.39 7.99 -16.69
C VAL A 134 2.56 6.51 -17.08
N TRP A 135 1.84 5.63 -16.41
CA TRP A 135 1.41 4.34 -16.95
C TRP A 135 -0.06 4.16 -16.59
#